data_AF-A0AAE4V679-F1
#
_entry.id   AF-A0AAE4V679-F1
#
_cell.length_a   1.000
_cell.length_b   1.000
_cell.length_c   1.000
_cell.angle_alpha   90.00
_cell.angle_beta   90.00
_cell.angle_gamma   90.00
#
_symmetry.space_group_name_H-M   'P 1'
#
loop_
_entity.id
_entity.type
_entity.pdbx_description
1 polymer ?
#
loop_
_entity_poly.entity_id
_entity_poly.type
_entity_poly.pdbx_seq_one_letter_code
_entity_poly.pdbx_strand_id
1 'polypeptide(L)'
;ELLAHDERRALQTRVLVLGVAVDWLRSGRIPATATLLGVPFTEHGLRTGAESALRALARKAPERRHRYTLVDLANLIRPTTWL
;
A
#
# COMPACT_ATOMS: atom_id res chain seq x y z
N GLU A 1 -15.54 -8.82 6.58
CA GLU A 1 -16.03 -9.61 5.42
C GLU A 1 -16.16 -8.84 4.09
N LEU A 2 -16.03 -7.50 4.04
CA LEU A 2 -16.25 -6.71 2.81
C LEU A 2 -15.24 -6.91 1.64
N LEU A 3 -14.17 -7.68 1.82
CA LEU A 3 -13.18 -7.96 0.75
C LEU A 3 -13.44 -9.28 -0.01
N ALA A 4 -14.41 -10.09 0.44
CA ALA A 4 -14.60 -11.45 -0.08
C ALA A 4 -15.16 -11.50 -1.52
N HIS A 5 -15.80 -10.44 -2.01
CA HIS A 5 -16.43 -10.43 -3.34
C HIS A 5 -15.52 -10.00 -4.50
N ASP A 6 -14.27 -9.57 -4.23
CA ASP A 6 -13.35 -9.14 -5.29
C ASP A 6 -11.89 -9.48 -4.98
N GLU A 7 -11.61 -10.75 -4.65
CA GLU A 7 -10.23 -11.24 -4.41
C GLU A 7 -9.26 -10.86 -5.54
N ARG A 8 -9.76 -10.74 -6.78
CA ARG A 8 -8.95 -10.34 -7.95
C ARG A 8 -8.43 -8.91 -7.83
N ARG A 9 -9.21 -8.01 -7.21
CA ARG A 9 -8.87 -6.59 -7.04
C ARG A 9 -8.42 -6.21 -5.64
N ALA A 10 -8.50 -7.13 -4.68
CA ALA A 10 -8.20 -6.85 -3.28
C ALA A 10 -6.82 -6.21 -3.06
N LEU A 11 -5.79 -6.65 -3.79
CA LEU A 11 -4.45 -6.05 -3.70
C LEU A 11 -4.40 -4.64 -4.29
N GLN A 12 -5.04 -4.39 -5.43
CA GLN A 12 -5.12 -3.08 -6.06
C GLN A 12 -5.86 -2.10 -5.16
N THR A 13 -7.01 -2.51 -4.62
CA THR A 13 -7.79 -1.71 -3.66
C THR A 13 -6.99 -1.43 -2.39
N ARG A 14 -6.25 -2.42 -1.88
CA ARG A 14 -5.37 -2.22 -0.72
C ARG A 14 -4.29 -1.17 -1.00
N VAL A 15 -3.62 -1.22 -2.15
CA VAL A 15 -2.63 -0.20 -2.55
C VAL A 15 -3.28 1.18 -2.60
N LEU A 16 -4.45 1.30 -3.23
CA LEU A 16 -5.18 2.57 -3.35
C LEU A 16 -5.55 3.13 -1.97
N VAL A 17 -6.17 2.33 -1.10
CA VAL A 17 -6.61 2.77 0.23
C VAL A 17 -5.42 3.19 1.09
N LEU A 18 -4.32 2.42 1.08
CA LEU A 18 -3.13 2.77 1.87
C LEU A 18 -2.43 4.02 1.32
N GLY A 19 -2.36 4.20 0.00
CA GLY A 19 -1.80 5.40 -0.62
C GLY A 19 -2.60 6.65 -0.27
N VAL A 20 -3.92 6.61 -0.41
CA VAL A 20 -4.82 7.73 -0.04
C VAL A 20 -4.71 8.03 1.46
N ALA A 21 -4.56 7.02 2.32
CA ALA A 21 -4.39 7.22 3.75
C ALA A 21 -3.06 7.92 4.09
N VAL A 22 -1.98 7.69 3.33
CA VAL A 22 -0.72 8.43 3.49
C VAL A 22 -0.92 9.91 3.17
N ASP A 23 -1.55 10.22 2.03
CA ASP A 23 -1.83 11.61 1.65
C ASP A 23 -2.78 12.29 2.64
N TRP A 24 -3.75 11.55 3.18
CA TRP A 24 -4.65 12.01 4.22
C TRP A 24 -3.89 12.38 5.52
N LEU A 25 -2.94 11.56 5.98
CA LEU A 25 -2.09 11.91 7.14
C LEU A 25 -1.25 13.15 6.87
N ARG A 26 -0.66 13.24 5.67
CA ARG A 26 0.15 14.41 5.26
C ARG A 26 -0.65 15.71 5.21
N SER A 27 -1.97 15.63 5.08
CA SER A 27 -2.87 16.78 5.20
C SER A 27 -3.08 17.27 6.65
N GLY A 28 -2.36 16.71 7.63
CA GLY A 28 -2.40 17.13 9.04
C GLY A 28 -3.56 16.54 9.84
N ARG A 29 -4.23 15.50 9.32
CA ARG A 29 -5.36 14.87 9.97
C ARG A 29 -4.92 13.77 10.93
N ILE A 30 -5.66 13.63 12.03
CA ILE A 30 -5.35 12.69 13.11
C ILE A 30 -6.27 11.48 12.98
N PRO A 31 -5.74 10.26 12.84
CA PRO A 31 -6.56 9.07 12.72
C PRO A 31 -7.28 8.76 14.04
N ALA A 32 -8.56 8.38 13.94
CA ALA A 32 -9.36 7.97 15.10
C ALA A 32 -9.08 6.52 15.55
N THR A 33 -8.34 5.76 14.74
CA THR A 33 -8.00 4.35 14.99
C THR A 33 -6.49 4.15 14.88
N ALA A 34 -5.97 3.18 15.64
CA ALA A 34 -4.55 2.86 15.67
C ALA A 34 -4.06 2.10 14.41
N THR A 35 -4.96 1.44 13.67
CA THR A 35 -4.59 0.59 12.51
C THR A 35 -5.54 0.76 11.34
N LEU A 36 -5.02 0.53 10.13
CA LEU A 36 -5.79 0.48 8.88
C LEU A 36 -5.38 -0.76 8.08
N LEU A 37 -6.36 -1.61 7.74
CA LEU A 37 -6.12 -2.84 6.98
C LEU A 37 -5.01 -3.74 7.58
N GLY A 38 -4.84 -3.74 8.90
CA GLY A 38 -3.86 -4.57 9.62
C GLY A 38 -2.44 -4.01 9.67
N VAL A 39 -2.20 -2.77 9.23
CA VAL A 39 -0.93 -2.05 9.48
C VAL A 39 -1.16 -0.88 10.44
N PRO A 40 -0.13 -0.44 11.19
CA PRO A 40 -0.22 0.78 11.99
C PRO A 40 -0.67 1.97 11.15
N PHE A 41 -1.61 2.77 11.65
CA PHE A 41 -2.09 3.99 11.00
C PHE A 41 -1.09 5.15 11.25
N THR A 42 0.14 4.94 10.81
CA THR A 42 1.23 5.92 10.81
C THR A 42 1.75 6.04 9.38
N GLU A 43 2.37 7.16 9.01
CA GLU A 43 2.92 7.31 7.65
C GLU A 43 3.87 6.13 7.31
N HIS A 44 4.74 5.76 8.25
CA HIS A 44 5.62 4.61 8.09
C HIS A 44 4.85 3.29 7.88
N GLY A 45 3.87 2.99 8.74
CA GLY A 45 3.10 1.74 8.66
C GLY A 45 2.29 1.63 7.37
N LEU A 46 1.64 2.72 6.96
CA LEU A 46 0.87 2.77 5.72
C LEU A 46 1.77 2.61 4.48
N ARG A 47 2.92 3.30 4.44
CA ARG A 47 3.89 3.19 3.35
C ARG A 47 4.48 1.78 3.24
N THR A 48 4.85 1.16 4.36
CA THR A 48 5.29 -0.24 4.41
C THR A 48 4.20 -1.20 3.92
N GLY A 49 2.95 -0.97 4.34
CA GLY A 49 1.81 -1.76 3.87
C GLY A 49 1.55 -1.64 2.37
N ALA A 50 1.67 -0.42 1.83
CA ALA A 50 1.51 -0.15 0.40
C ALA A 50 2.66 -0.75 -0.43
N GLU A 51 3.90 -0.63 0.03
CA GLU A 51 5.07 -1.29 -0.59
C GLU A 51 4.85 -2.80 -0.68
N SER A 52 4.46 -3.45 0.43
CA SER A 52 4.23 -4.89 0.45
C SER A 52 3.13 -5.33 -0.52
N ALA A 53 2.03 -4.56 -0.60
CA ALA A 53 0.94 -4.82 -1.53
C ALA A 53 1.35 -4.63 -3.01
N LEU A 54 2.14 -3.60 -3.32
CA LEU A 54 2.71 -3.37 -4.65
C LEU A 54 3.67 -4.51 -5.06
N ARG A 55 4.55 -4.96 -4.15
CA ARG A 55 5.41 -6.13 -4.40
C ARG A 55 4.60 -7.41 -4.60
N ALA A 56 3.46 -7.55 -3.92
CA ALA A 56 2.54 -8.68 -4.13
C ALA A 56 1.86 -8.63 -5.50
N LEU A 57 1.44 -7.45 -5.97
CA LEU A 57 0.94 -7.27 -7.34
C LEU A 57 2.03 -7.59 -8.36
N ALA A 58 3.25 -7.11 -8.14
CA ALA A 58 4.37 -7.32 -9.05
C ALA A 58 4.68 -8.82 -9.23
N ARG A 59 4.59 -9.62 -8.16
CA ARG A 59 4.74 -11.09 -8.24
C ARG A 59 3.66 -11.78 -9.07
N LYS A 60 2.45 -11.22 -9.14
CA LYS A 60 1.31 -11.76 -9.90
C LYS A 60 1.24 -11.24 -11.34
N ALA A 61 2.04 -10.22 -11.70
CA ALA A 61 1.98 -9.59 -13.01
C ALA A 61 2.53 -10.52 -14.11
N PRO A 62 1.74 -10.83 -15.15
CA PRO A 62 2.17 -11.74 -16.22
C PRO A 62 3.22 -11.08 -17.13
N GLU A 63 3.10 -9.78 -17.37
CA GLU A 63 3.99 -9.03 -18.25
C GLU A 63 5.17 -8.40 -17.48
N ARG A 64 6.37 -8.51 -18.04
CA ARG A 64 7.60 -7.93 -17.45
C ARG A 64 7.50 -6.42 -17.24
N ARG A 65 6.96 -5.69 -18.23
CA ARG A 65 6.81 -4.24 -18.17
C ARG A 65 5.92 -3.83 -16.98
N HIS A 66 4.76 -4.46 -16.85
CA HIS A 66 3.85 -4.20 -15.74
C HIS A 66 4.47 -4.52 -14.38
N ARG A 67 5.20 -5.64 -14.29
CA ARG A 67 5.96 -6.00 -13.09
C ARG A 67 6.99 -4.95 -12.71
N TYR A 68 7.77 -4.43 -13.66
CA TYR A 68 8.76 -3.38 -13.38
C TYR A 68 8.10 -2.10 -12.88
N THR A 69 7.03 -1.65 -13.53
CA THR A 69 6.26 -0.48 -13.05
C THR A 69 5.80 -0.65 -11.60
N LEU A 70 5.29 -1.83 -11.24
CA LEU A 70 4.85 -2.10 -9.86
C LEU A 70 6.02 -2.12 -8.85
N VAL A 71 7.19 -2.63 -9.26
CA VAL A 71 8.41 -2.61 -8.44
C VAL A 71 8.92 -1.18 -8.25
N ASP A 72 8.91 -0.37 -9.31
CA ASP A 72 9.34 1.03 -9.24
C ASP A 72 8.44 1.84 -8.31
N LEU A 73 7.12 1.62 -8.40
CA LEU A 73 6.15 2.20 -7.46
C LEU A 73 6.40 1.74 -6.02
N ALA A 74 6.72 0.46 -5.80
CA ALA A 74 7.05 -0.07 -4.48
C ALA A 74 8.31 0.59 -3.91
N ASN A 75 9.33 0.78 -4.74
CA ASN A 75 10.57 1.44 -4.34
C ASN A 75 10.35 2.93 -4.05
N LEU A 76 9.50 3.61 -4.83
CA LEU A 76 9.16 5.02 -4.62
C LEU A 76 8.45 5.25 -3.27
N ILE A 77 7.51 4.37 -2.91
CA ILE A 77 6.74 4.52 -1.66
C ILE A 77 7.48 3.99 -0.43
N ARG A 78 8.54 3.18 -0.60
CA ARG A 78 9.32 2.62 0.51
C ARG A 78 9.67 3.70 1.54
N PRO A 79 9.36 3.51 2.84
CA PRO A 79 9.74 4.48 3.85
C PRO A 79 11.26 4.47 4.05
N THR A 80 11.84 5.67 4.19
CA THR A 80 13.28 5.82 4.46
C THR A 80 13.60 5.25 5.83
N THR A 81 14.51 4.28 5.89
CA THR A 81 15.10 3.77 7.13
C THR A 81 16.55 4.25 7.17
N TRP A 82 16.85 5.15 8.09
CA TRP A 82 18.24 5.49 8.41
C TRP A 82 18.78 4.36 9.29
N LEU A 83 19.90 3.74 8.90
CA LEU A 83 20.70 2.87 9.76
C LEU A 83 21.78 3.71 10.43
#